data_AF-A0A1A3Q4V1-F1
#
_entry.id   AF-A0A1A3Q4V1-F1
#
_cell.length_a   1.000
_cell.length_b   1.000
_cell.length_c   1.000
_cell.angle_alpha   90.00
_cell.angle_beta   90.00
_cell.angle_gamma   90.00
#
_symmetry.space_group_name_H-M   'P 1'
#
loop_
_entity.id
_entity.type
_entity.pdbx_description
1 polymer ?
#
loop_
_entity_poly.entity_id
_entity_poly.type
_entity_poly.pdbx_seq_one_letter_code
_entity_poly.pdbx_strand_id
1 'polypeptide(L)'
;MVVFGYSQSASISSEVMRELAGQGVPSDDVHFVLIGDPDNPNGGSEIVTSNLFPAYLQDNVATPNDLYPTDVYTAEYDGVADFPKYPINLLSDLNAALGFIYEHGTYLSLTPEQISNAIQLPTSAADTMVNYYMIPAESLPLLDPLRLIPILGQPLYDLLEPDTRILVNLGYGSIDQGWAPGDADVVSTSGLLPDINLGELSTALGAGLQTGVSNFFADLANPDTYKIIPLLENPSLTEIADAGYLYGFLPTPDPTPSEALQGIIELFQAFTAMT
;
A
#
# COMPACT_ATOMS: atom_id res chain seq x y z
N MET A 1 19.98 14.02 13.55
CA MET A 1 19.81 14.18 12.08
C MET A 1 18.63 13.33 11.65
N VAL A 2 17.85 13.73 10.65
CA VAL A 2 16.79 12.87 10.09
C VAL A 2 17.23 12.38 8.70
N VAL A 3 17.15 11.08 8.47
CA VAL A 3 17.38 10.44 7.17
C VAL A 3 16.02 9.96 6.64
N PHE A 4 15.69 10.32 5.41
CA PHE A 4 14.43 9.96 4.78
C PHE A 4 14.68 8.98 3.63
N GLY A 5 13.94 7.88 3.60
CA GLY A 5 13.98 6.87 2.54
C GLY A 5 12.59 6.60 1.97
N TYR A 6 12.51 6.50 0.64
CA TYR A 6 11.29 6.14 -0.09
C TYR A 6 11.59 5.02 -1.11
N SER A 7 10.77 3.96 -1.10
CA SER A 7 10.89 2.84 -2.04
C SER A 7 12.30 2.24 -1.97
N GLN A 8 12.99 2.01 -3.09
CA GLN A 8 14.38 1.49 -3.11
C GLN A 8 15.36 2.27 -2.21
N SER A 9 15.14 3.58 -1.98
CA SER A 9 16.01 4.36 -1.08
C SER A 9 15.75 4.09 0.42
N ALA A 10 14.61 3.49 0.76
CA ALA A 10 14.38 2.90 2.08
C ALA A 10 15.26 1.65 2.29
N SER A 11 15.34 0.75 1.31
CA SER A 11 16.30 -0.39 1.37
C SER A 11 17.75 0.08 1.48
N ILE A 12 18.13 1.13 0.74
CA ILE A 12 19.47 1.75 0.89
C ILE A 12 19.64 2.31 2.32
N SER A 13 18.59 2.90 2.90
CA SER A 13 18.64 3.42 4.27
C SER A 13 18.88 2.30 5.29
N SER A 14 18.33 1.10 5.07
CA SER A 14 18.58 -0.09 5.89
C SER A 14 20.06 -0.50 5.87
N GLU A 15 20.72 -0.43 4.71
CA GLU A 15 22.18 -0.63 4.62
C GLU A 15 22.97 0.50 5.30
N VAL A 16 22.52 1.75 5.17
CA VAL A 16 23.14 2.89 5.85
C VAL A 16 23.03 2.76 7.38
N MET A 17 21.91 2.28 7.91
CA MET A 17 21.77 1.97 9.35
C MET A 17 22.86 0.98 9.79
N ARG A 18 23.04 -0.11 9.05
CA ARG A 18 24.08 -1.13 9.35
C ARG A 18 25.48 -0.54 9.29
N GLU A 19 25.76 0.28 8.28
CA GLU A 19 27.06 0.93 8.12
C GLU A 19 27.36 1.89 9.28
N LEU A 20 26.41 2.76 9.65
CA LEU A 20 26.57 3.71 10.75
C LEU A 20 26.76 2.99 12.10
N ALA A 21 25.96 1.95 12.35
CA ALA A 21 26.13 1.11 13.54
C ALA A 21 27.51 0.43 13.58
N GLY A 22 27.98 -0.09 12.44
CA GLY A 22 29.32 -0.67 12.30
C GLY A 22 30.46 0.33 12.52
N GLN A 23 30.22 1.62 12.23
CA GLN A 23 31.16 2.72 12.52
C GLN A 23 31.07 3.23 13.97
N GLY A 24 30.11 2.74 14.76
CA GLY A 24 29.91 3.13 16.16
C GLY A 24 29.25 4.50 16.32
N VAL A 25 28.47 4.94 15.33
CA VAL A 25 27.65 6.15 15.45
C VAL A 25 26.58 5.93 16.52
N PRO A 26 26.41 6.83 17.50
CA PRO A 26 25.36 6.71 18.51
C PRO A 26 23.96 6.73 17.89
N SER A 27 23.07 5.87 18.37
CA SER A 27 21.68 5.79 17.90
C SER A 27 20.91 7.11 18.07
N ASP A 28 21.19 7.85 19.14
CA ASP A 28 20.52 9.12 19.46
C ASP A 28 20.90 10.26 18.48
N ASP A 29 21.95 10.09 17.67
CA ASP A 29 22.39 11.10 16.71
C ASP A 29 21.58 11.06 15.39
N VAL A 30 20.89 9.95 15.09
CA VAL A 30 20.23 9.70 13.81
C VAL A 30 18.83 9.12 14.01
N HIS A 31 17.85 9.68 13.31
CA HIS A 31 16.50 9.19 13.22
C HIS A 31 16.15 8.90 11.77
N PHE A 32 15.50 7.79 11.49
CA PHE A 32 15.07 7.44 10.13
C PHE A 32 13.56 7.61 9.97
N VAL A 33 13.14 8.01 8.77
CA VAL A 33 11.75 8.01 8.35
C VAL A 33 11.69 7.30 7.00
N LEU A 34 11.01 6.16 6.96
CA LEU A 34 10.94 5.31 5.77
C LEU A 34 9.49 5.26 5.28
N ILE A 35 9.29 5.38 3.98
CA ILE A 35 7.98 5.23 3.33
C ILE A 35 8.08 4.22 2.18
N GLY A 36 7.07 3.38 2.01
CA GLY A 36 7.08 2.37 0.96
C GLY A 36 8.30 1.45 1.03
N ASP A 37 8.68 1.02 2.24
CA ASP A 37 9.89 0.21 2.46
C ASP A 37 9.75 -1.23 1.92
N PRO A 38 10.49 -1.62 0.85
CA PRO A 38 10.47 -2.99 0.31
C PRO A 38 11.00 -4.04 1.30
N ASP A 39 11.78 -3.59 2.28
CA ASP A 39 12.49 -4.42 3.25
C ASP A 39 11.72 -4.54 4.58
N ASN A 40 10.46 -4.08 4.62
CA ASN A 40 9.55 -4.25 5.75
C ASN A 40 9.51 -5.73 6.20
N PRO A 41 9.82 -6.05 7.48
CA PRO A 41 9.87 -7.44 7.94
C PRO A 41 8.57 -8.21 7.71
N ASN A 42 7.42 -7.54 7.85
CA ASN A 42 6.12 -8.08 7.53
C ASN A 42 5.46 -7.24 6.42
N GLY A 43 5.29 -7.84 5.24
CA GLY A 43 4.67 -7.18 4.08
C GLY A 43 5.64 -6.67 3.02
N GLY A 44 6.91 -6.41 3.33
CA GLY A 44 7.88 -5.93 2.33
C GLY A 44 8.10 -6.95 1.20
N SER A 45 8.06 -6.52 -0.06
CA SER A 45 8.16 -7.39 -1.23
C SER A 45 9.47 -8.17 -1.28
N GLU A 46 10.58 -7.56 -0.86
CA GLU A 46 11.89 -8.23 -0.79
C GLU A 46 11.88 -9.34 0.28
N ILE A 47 11.09 -9.16 1.35
CA ILE A 47 10.92 -10.15 2.42
C ILE A 47 9.96 -11.25 2.03
N VAL A 48 8.77 -10.91 1.54
CA VAL A 48 7.75 -11.88 1.16
C VAL A 48 8.27 -12.83 0.08
N THR A 49 9.05 -12.31 -0.88
CA THR A 49 9.63 -13.09 -1.97
C THR A 49 11.02 -13.68 -1.66
N SER A 50 11.65 -13.34 -0.53
CA SER A 50 13.00 -13.80 -0.16
C SER A 50 13.18 -15.33 -0.22
N ASN A 51 12.13 -16.08 0.15
CA ASN A 51 12.12 -17.55 0.15
C ASN A 51 12.10 -18.17 -1.27
N LEU A 52 11.86 -17.35 -2.31
CA LEU A 52 11.97 -17.73 -3.72
C LEU A 52 13.39 -17.60 -4.26
N PHE A 53 14.26 -16.89 -3.53
CA PHE A 53 15.68 -16.70 -3.86
C PHE A 53 16.60 -17.62 -3.05
N PRO A 54 17.84 -17.88 -3.51
CA PRO A 54 18.82 -18.65 -2.75
C PRO A 54 19.07 -18.11 -1.33
N ALA A 55 19.23 -19.01 -0.35
CA ALA A 55 19.33 -18.67 1.07
C ALA A 55 20.41 -17.64 1.45
N TYR A 56 21.52 -17.54 0.70
CA TYR A 56 22.57 -16.56 0.98
C TYR A 56 22.19 -15.12 0.61
N LEU A 57 21.06 -14.92 -0.09
CA LEU A 57 20.46 -13.61 -0.36
C LEU A 57 19.37 -13.26 0.67
N GLN A 58 19.10 -14.13 1.66
CA GLN A 58 18.03 -13.94 2.65
C GLN A 58 18.54 -13.32 3.97
N ASP A 59 19.85 -13.39 4.23
CA ASP A 59 20.45 -12.79 5.42
C ASP A 59 20.46 -11.25 5.28
N ASN A 60 19.95 -10.54 6.29
CA ASN A 60 19.91 -9.07 6.38
C ASN A 60 19.05 -8.35 5.32
N VAL A 61 18.06 -9.02 4.72
CA VAL A 61 17.12 -8.33 3.80
C VAL A 61 16.21 -7.39 4.57
N ALA A 62 15.76 -7.77 5.77
CA ALA A 62 14.79 -6.97 6.52
C ALA A 62 15.42 -5.68 7.07
N THR A 63 14.69 -4.58 7.03
CA THR A 63 15.08 -3.33 7.69
C THR A 63 15.37 -3.58 9.17
N PRO A 64 16.56 -3.22 9.69
CA PRO A 64 16.90 -3.42 11.10
C PRO A 64 15.92 -2.69 12.01
N ASN A 65 15.48 -3.36 13.07
CA ASN A 65 14.51 -2.83 14.03
C ASN A 65 15.12 -2.46 15.41
N ASP A 66 16.45 -2.59 15.55
CA ASP A 66 17.17 -2.48 16.81
C ASP A 66 18.41 -1.56 16.75
N LEU A 67 18.68 -0.93 15.60
CA LEU A 67 19.89 -0.13 15.39
C LEU A 67 19.67 1.37 15.64
N TYR A 68 18.59 1.94 15.10
CA TYR A 68 18.29 3.37 15.17
C TYR A 68 16.79 3.61 15.34
N PRO A 69 16.41 4.67 16.08
CA PRO A 69 15.05 5.20 16.07
C PRO A 69 14.52 5.42 14.66
N THR A 70 13.40 4.78 14.33
CA THR A 70 12.84 4.80 12.97
C THR A 70 11.32 4.86 13.00
N ASP A 71 10.72 5.71 12.15
CA ASP A 71 9.30 5.65 11.84
C ASP A 71 9.12 5.12 10.41
N VAL A 72 8.36 4.03 10.26
CA VAL A 72 8.04 3.44 8.97
C VAL A 72 6.56 3.64 8.67
N TYR A 73 6.24 4.26 7.53
CA TYR A 73 4.87 4.40 7.06
C TYR A 73 4.65 3.57 5.80
N THR A 74 3.56 2.82 5.81
CA THR A 74 3.18 1.92 4.72
C THR A 74 1.72 2.17 4.37
N ALA A 75 1.42 2.40 3.10
CA ALA A 75 0.05 2.45 2.62
C ALA A 75 -0.51 1.02 2.49
N GLU A 76 -1.75 0.82 2.93
CA GLU A 76 -2.45 -0.47 2.80
C GLU A 76 -2.57 -0.83 1.31
N TYR A 77 -2.28 -2.09 0.97
CA TYR A 77 -2.20 -2.57 -0.42
C TYR A 77 -1.06 -2.01 -1.28
N ASP A 78 -0.09 -1.32 -0.68
CA ASP A 78 1.14 -0.93 -1.37
C ASP A 78 1.82 -2.17 -1.97
N GLY A 79 1.89 -2.22 -3.31
CA GLY A 79 2.44 -3.34 -4.06
C GLY A 79 3.95 -3.58 -3.90
N VAL A 80 4.62 -2.85 -3.01
CA VAL A 80 6.03 -3.01 -2.64
C VAL A 80 6.18 -3.20 -1.14
N ALA A 81 5.56 -2.34 -0.33
CA ALA A 81 5.78 -2.31 1.13
C ALA A 81 4.73 -3.09 1.94
N ASP A 82 3.60 -3.44 1.32
CA ASP A 82 2.53 -4.28 1.84
C ASP A 82 2.11 -5.28 0.76
N PHE A 83 3.04 -6.17 0.40
CA PHE A 83 2.87 -7.18 -0.63
C PHE A 83 2.05 -8.38 -0.11
N PRO A 84 1.16 -8.99 -0.94
CA PRO A 84 0.37 -10.14 -0.55
C PRO A 84 1.22 -11.31 -0.02
N LYS A 85 0.91 -11.75 1.20
CA LYS A 85 1.56 -12.90 1.85
C LYS A 85 1.28 -14.23 1.13
N TYR A 86 0.14 -14.35 0.44
CA TYR A 86 -0.31 -15.57 -0.24
C TYR A 86 -0.47 -15.32 -1.75
N PRO A 87 0.61 -15.44 -2.55
CA PRO A 87 0.63 -15.09 -3.98
C PRO A 87 -0.13 -16.07 -4.90
N ILE A 88 -0.92 -16.97 -4.32
CA ILE A 88 -1.91 -17.76 -5.07
C ILE A 88 -3.24 -17.02 -5.21
N ASN A 89 -3.45 -15.96 -4.42
CA ASN A 89 -4.64 -15.13 -4.49
C ASN A 89 -4.48 -14.06 -5.57
N LEU A 90 -4.87 -14.41 -6.79
CA LEU A 90 -4.76 -13.54 -7.95
C LEU A 90 -5.50 -12.18 -7.78
N LEU A 91 -6.57 -12.13 -6.98
CA LEU A 91 -7.25 -10.85 -6.72
C LEU A 91 -6.35 -9.92 -5.91
N SER A 92 -5.67 -10.45 -4.89
CA SER A 92 -4.71 -9.70 -4.08
C SER A 92 -3.50 -9.29 -4.90
N ASP A 93 -2.98 -10.18 -5.77
CA ASP A 93 -1.84 -9.86 -6.62
C ASP A 93 -2.17 -8.75 -7.63
N LEU A 94 -3.36 -8.81 -8.25
CA LEU A 94 -3.83 -7.75 -9.14
C LEU A 94 -4.11 -6.45 -8.38
N ASN A 95 -4.65 -6.53 -7.16
CA ASN A 95 -4.85 -5.38 -6.31
C ASN A 95 -3.51 -4.73 -5.94
N ALA A 96 -2.51 -5.50 -5.53
CA ALA A 96 -1.16 -5.01 -5.23
C ALA A 96 -0.47 -4.41 -6.46
N ALA A 97 -0.64 -5.01 -7.64
CA ALA A 97 -0.11 -4.46 -8.89
C ALA A 97 -0.73 -3.08 -9.22
N LEU A 98 -2.01 -2.87 -8.90
CA LEU A 98 -2.65 -1.56 -9.01
C LEU A 98 -2.28 -0.65 -7.82
N GLY A 99 -2.12 -1.21 -6.62
CA GLY A 99 -1.64 -0.51 -5.43
C GLY A 99 -0.22 0.04 -5.60
N PHE A 100 0.59 -0.54 -6.47
CA PHE A 100 1.84 0.09 -6.93
C PHE A 100 1.61 1.51 -7.51
N ILE A 101 0.49 1.72 -8.18
CA ILE A 101 0.13 3.02 -8.78
C ILE A 101 -0.59 3.89 -7.75
N TYR A 102 -1.65 3.33 -7.15
CA TYR A 102 -2.63 4.07 -6.34
C TYR A 102 -2.14 4.34 -4.93
N GLU A 103 -1.21 3.53 -4.40
CA GLU A 103 -0.73 3.60 -3.02
C GLU A 103 0.78 3.88 -2.99
N HIS A 104 1.58 2.99 -3.61
CA HIS A 104 3.04 3.14 -3.61
C HIS A 104 3.48 4.41 -4.35
N GLY A 105 2.80 4.75 -5.45
CA GLY A 105 3.09 5.93 -6.24
C GLY A 105 2.65 7.24 -5.57
N THR A 106 1.78 7.24 -4.57
CA THR A 106 1.06 8.44 -4.12
C THR A 106 1.43 8.90 -2.71
N TYR A 107 2.46 8.34 -2.08
CA TYR A 107 2.89 8.77 -0.73
C TYR A 107 3.10 10.29 -0.61
N LEU A 108 3.67 10.94 -1.64
CA LEU A 108 3.93 12.38 -1.57
C LEU A 108 2.65 13.24 -1.67
N SER A 109 1.55 12.69 -2.19
CA SER A 109 0.25 13.36 -2.21
C SER A 109 -0.59 13.11 -0.95
N LEU A 110 -0.11 12.30 0.00
CA LEU A 110 -0.83 12.06 1.25
C LEU A 110 -1.07 13.35 2.04
N THR A 111 -2.30 13.48 2.53
CA THR A 111 -2.71 14.59 3.37
C THR A 111 -2.16 14.44 4.80
N PRO A 112 -1.99 15.55 5.54
CA PRO A 112 -1.65 15.47 6.96
C PRO A 112 -2.65 14.67 7.80
N GLU A 113 -3.93 14.65 7.39
CA GLU A 113 -4.98 13.89 8.07
C GLU A 113 -4.77 12.38 7.89
N GLN A 114 -4.52 11.92 6.67
CA GLN A 114 -4.19 10.51 6.38
C GLN A 114 -2.97 10.04 7.18
N ILE A 115 -1.91 10.86 7.24
CA ILE A 115 -0.71 10.54 8.04
C ILE A 115 -1.04 10.50 9.54
N SER A 116 -1.83 11.46 10.04
CA SER A 116 -2.18 11.52 11.47
C SER A 116 -3.13 10.41 11.94
N ASN A 117 -3.92 9.87 11.01
CA ASN A 117 -4.85 8.77 11.25
C ASN A 117 -4.23 7.39 10.98
N ALA A 118 -2.93 7.33 10.64
CA ALA A 118 -2.23 6.08 10.42
C ALA A 118 -2.30 5.19 11.68
N ILE A 119 -2.53 3.90 11.46
CA ILE A 119 -2.68 2.89 12.49
C ILE A 119 -1.29 2.41 12.89
N GLN A 120 -0.90 2.68 14.14
CA GLN A 120 0.33 2.09 14.68
C GLN A 120 0.16 0.58 14.84
N LEU A 121 1.00 -0.19 14.15
CA LEU A 121 1.00 -1.65 14.17
C LEU A 121 1.70 -2.19 15.43
N PRO A 122 1.29 -3.37 15.92
CA PRO A 122 1.95 -4.01 17.05
C PRO A 122 3.37 -4.47 16.69
N THR A 123 4.21 -4.57 17.70
CA THR A 123 5.58 -5.06 17.62
C THR A 123 5.82 -6.11 18.70
N SER A 124 6.80 -6.99 18.44
CA SER A 124 7.09 -8.15 19.28
C SER A 124 7.57 -7.79 20.70
N ALA A 125 8.12 -6.58 20.86
CA ALA A 125 8.49 -5.98 22.13
C ALA A 125 7.90 -4.56 22.26
N ALA A 126 7.66 -4.12 23.49
CA ALA A 126 7.10 -2.80 23.79
C ALA A 126 8.12 -1.65 23.69
N ASP A 127 9.41 -1.97 23.65
CA ASP A 127 10.55 -1.05 23.66
C ASP A 127 11.41 -1.14 22.39
N THR A 128 10.80 -1.54 21.28
CA THR A 128 11.37 -1.42 19.93
C THR A 128 11.78 0.03 19.63
N MET A 129 12.89 0.22 18.92
CA MET A 129 13.32 1.54 18.43
C MET A 129 12.51 1.99 17.20
N VAL A 130 11.72 1.09 16.62
CA VAL A 130 11.00 1.32 15.36
C VAL A 130 9.51 1.31 15.59
N ASN A 131 8.85 2.34 15.08
CA ASN A 131 7.39 2.40 14.98
C ASN A 131 6.97 2.08 13.54
N TYR A 132 5.98 1.21 13.39
CA TYR A 132 5.38 0.88 12.11
C TYR A 132 3.96 1.44 12.07
N TYR A 133 3.64 2.17 11.01
CA TYR A 133 2.35 2.80 10.80
C TYR A 133 1.76 2.35 9.47
N MET A 134 0.52 1.86 9.51
CA MET A 134 -0.27 1.53 8.34
C MET A 134 -1.21 2.69 8.02
N ILE A 135 -1.15 3.23 6.81
CA ILE A 135 -2.05 4.26 6.30
C ILE A 135 -3.18 3.52 5.56
N PRO A 136 -4.42 3.51 6.07
CA PRO A 136 -5.51 2.78 5.43
C PRO A 136 -5.85 3.33 4.05
N ALA A 137 -6.14 2.43 3.10
CA ALA A 137 -6.49 2.81 1.74
C ALA A 137 -7.94 3.34 1.69
N GLU A 138 -8.14 4.51 1.08
CA GLU A 138 -9.48 5.12 0.95
C GLU A 138 -10.38 4.39 -0.06
N SER A 139 -9.77 3.66 -0.99
CA SER A 139 -10.43 2.82 -1.97
C SER A 139 -9.72 1.47 -2.13
N LEU A 140 -10.32 0.57 -2.91
CA LEU A 140 -9.71 -0.70 -3.27
C LEU A 140 -9.04 -0.53 -4.65
N PRO A 141 -7.69 -0.53 -4.74
CA PRO A 141 -6.97 -0.27 -5.99
C PRO A 141 -7.46 -1.12 -7.18
N LEU A 142 -7.83 -2.37 -6.92
CA LEU A 142 -8.37 -3.29 -7.94
C LEU A 142 -9.64 -2.76 -8.63
N LEU A 143 -10.47 -2.04 -7.88
CA LEU A 143 -11.76 -1.54 -8.37
C LEU A 143 -11.71 -0.07 -8.79
N ASP A 144 -10.68 0.70 -8.42
CA ASP A 144 -10.60 2.11 -8.80
C ASP A 144 -10.73 2.39 -10.30
N PRO A 145 -10.15 1.58 -11.23
CA PRO A 145 -10.37 1.76 -12.66
C PRO A 145 -11.85 1.71 -13.08
N LEU A 146 -12.72 1.03 -12.34
CA LEU A 146 -14.16 0.96 -12.61
C LEU A 146 -14.84 2.32 -12.46
N ARG A 147 -14.34 3.16 -11.54
CA ARG A 147 -14.88 4.49 -11.22
C ARG A 147 -14.68 5.50 -12.36
N LEU A 148 -13.87 5.15 -13.36
CA LEU A 148 -13.69 5.92 -14.60
C LEU A 148 -14.90 5.81 -15.55
N ILE A 149 -15.78 4.83 -15.36
CA ILE A 149 -17.00 4.69 -16.17
C ILE A 149 -18.00 5.77 -15.72
N PRO A 150 -18.41 6.70 -16.61
CA PRO A 150 -19.35 7.75 -16.22
C PRO A 150 -20.67 7.18 -15.72
N ILE A 151 -21.21 7.77 -14.65
CA ILE A 151 -22.51 7.46 -14.03
C ILE A 151 -22.58 6.09 -13.35
N LEU A 152 -22.15 5.01 -14.03
CA LEU A 152 -22.24 3.65 -13.52
C LEU A 152 -20.99 3.18 -12.76
N GLY A 153 -19.85 3.85 -12.91
CA GLY A 153 -18.59 3.43 -12.30
C GLY A 153 -18.65 3.39 -10.77
N GLN A 154 -19.10 4.48 -10.13
CA GLN A 154 -19.23 4.53 -8.67
C GLN A 154 -20.27 3.53 -8.13
N PRO A 155 -21.50 3.44 -8.67
CA PRO A 155 -22.43 2.39 -8.25
C PRO A 155 -21.85 0.97 -8.37
N LEU A 156 -21.20 0.65 -9.50
CA LEU A 156 -20.62 -0.69 -9.70
C LEU A 156 -19.43 -0.94 -8.76
N TYR A 157 -18.64 0.09 -8.44
CA TYR A 157 -17.61 0.02 -7.42
C TYR A 157 -18.23 -0.32 -6.06
N ASP A 158 -19.21 0.47 -5.60
CA ASP A 158 -19.85 0.30 -4.29
C ASP A 158 -20.65 -1.01 -4.18
N LEU A 159 -21.11 -1.57 -5.30
CA LEU A 159 -21.70 -2.91 -5.37
C LEU A 159 -20.68 -4.02 -5.08
N LEU A 160 -19.48 -3.91 -5.65
CA LEU A 160 -18.49 -4.98 -5.67
C LEU A 160 -17.50 -4.87 -4.51
N GLU A 161 -17.26 -3.66 -4.02
CA GLU A 161 -16.18 -3.35 -3.08
C GLU A 161 -16.23 -4.18 -1.79
N PRO A 162 -17.38 -4.35 -1.10
CA PRO A 162 -17.37 -5.00 0.21
C PRO A 162 -16.89 -6.46 0.15
N ASP A 163 -17.38 -7.23 -0.82
CA ASP A 163 -16.97 -8.63 -1.01
C ASP A 163 -15.58 -8.71 -1.65
N THR A 164 -15.26 -7.84 -2.60
CA THR A 164 -13.96 -7.86 -3.28
C THR A 164 -12.83 -7.51 -2.31
N ARG A 165 -13.05 -6.56 -1.40
CA ARG A 165 -12.09 -6.23 -0.33
C ARG A 165 -11.82 -7.43 0.56
N ILE A 166 -12.86 -8.15 1.01
CA ILE A 166 -12.69 -9.37 1.80
C ILE A 166 -11.84 -10.38 1.02
N LEU A 167 -12.16 -10.62 -0.25
CA LEU A 167 -11.44 -11.58 -1.09
C LEU A 167 -9.99 -11.17 -1.37
N VAL A 168 -9.71 -9.86 -1.49
CA VAL A 168 -8.35 -9.31 -1.58
C VAL A 168 -7.61 -9.47 -0.26
N ASN A 169 -8.24 -9.18 0.88
CA ASN A 169 -7.65 -9.30 2.21
C ASN A 169 -7.21 -10.75 2.53
N LEU A 170 -7.89 -11.75 1.94
CA LEU A 170 -7.47 -13.15 2.08
C LEU A 170 -6.03 -13.40 1.63
N GLY A 171 -5.54 -12.67 0.62
CA GLY A 171 -4.13 -12.77 0.17
C GLY A 171 -3.12 -12.20 1.17
N TYR A 172 -3.58 -11.41 2.12
CA TYR A 172 -2.79 -10.92 3.25
C TYR A 172 -2.94 -11.80 4.50
N GLY A 173 -3.92 -12.70 4.51
CA GLY A 173 -4.20 -13.59 5.64
C GLY A 173 -5.22 -13.03 6.63
N SER A 174 -6.05 -12.08 6.20
CA SER A 174 -7.12 -11.51 7.01
C SER A 174 -8.43 -11.45 6.22
N ILE A 175 -9.55 -11.31 6.91
CA ILE A 175 -10.83 -10.92 6.28
C ILE A 175 -11.19 -9.46 6.56
N ASP A 176 -10.49 -8.81 7.49
CA ASP A 176 -10.82 -7.47 8.00
C ASP A 176 -9.88 -6.38 7.45
N GLN A 177 -8.60 -6.71 7.24
CA GLN A 177 -7.56 -5.74 6.93
C GLN A 177 -6.70 -6.16 5.73
N GLY A 178 -6.17 -5.18 5.00
CA GLY A 178 -5.40 -5.35 3.77
C GLY A 178 -3.92 -5.61 3.96
N TRP A 179 -3.46 -5.88 5.18
CA TRP A 179 -2.06 -6.18 5.50
C TRP A 179 -1.92 -7.45 6.34
N ALA A 180 -0.71 -8.03 6.34
CA ALA A 180 -0.44 -9.29 7.01
C ALA A 180 -0.56 -9.20 8.54
N PRO A 181 -1.29 -10.13 9.20
CA PRO A 181 -1.45 -10.11 10.66
C PRO A 181 -0.16 -10.53 11.37
N GLY A 182 0.00 -10.08 12.61
CA GLY A 182 1.16 -10.34 13.45
C GLY A 182 1.90 -9.06 13.81
N ASP A 183 3.06 -9.23 14.43
CA ASP A 183 3.94 -8.13 14.80
C ASP A 183 4.70 -7.62 13.57
N ALA A 184 4.72 -6.30 13.34
CA ALA A 184 5.28 -5.69 12.13
C ALA A 184 6.82 -5.81 12.01
N ASP A 185 7.49 -6.02 13.14
CA ASP A 185 8.93 -6.13 13.28
C ASP A 185 9.45 -7.58 13.13
N VAL A 186 8.55 -8.55 12.94
CA VAL A 186 8.90 -9.97 12.79
C VAL A 186 8.86 -10.37 11.31
N VAL A 187 9.97 -10.93 10.84
CA VAL A 187 10.10 -11.42 9.46
C VAL A 187 9.02 -12.44 9.12
N SER A 188 8.20 -12.13 8.12
CA SER A 188 7.10 -12.95 7.64
C SER A 188 7.19 -13.12 6.12
N THR A 189 7.62 -14.31 5.68
CA THR A 189 7.76 -14.65 4.26
C THR A 189 6.45 -15.19 3.65
N SER A 190 6.44 -15.40 2.34
CA SER A 190 5.26 -15.92 1.63
C SER A 190 4.78 -17.28 2.16
N GLY A 191 3.46 -17.44 2.22
CA GLY A 191 2.77 -18.69 2.54
C GLY A 191 2.01 -19.26 1.34
N LEU A 192 1.53 -20.50 1.47
CA LEU A 192 0.74 -21.16 0.43
C LEU A 192 -0.76 -20.83 0.52
N LEU A 193 -1.36 -20.99 1.70
CA LEU A 193 -2.78 -20.73 1.93
C LEU A 193 -2.96 -20.03 3.28
N PRO A 194 -3.89 -19.06 3.38
CA PRO A 194 -4.19 -18.40 4.63
C PRO A 194 -4.97 -19.33 5.58
N ASP A 195 -4.74 -19.17 6.88
CA ASP A 195 -5.51 -19.87 7.92
C ASP A 195 -6.75 -19.05 8.28
N ILE A 196 -7.88 -19.35 7.61
CA ILE A 196 -9.11 -18.55 7.69
C ILE A 196 -10.26 -19.42 8.16
N ASN A 197 -11.05 -18.87 9.10
CA ASN A 197 -12.29 -19.47 9.52
C ASN A 197 -13.35 -19.33 8.41
N LEU A 198 -13.69 -20.44 7.76
CA LEU A 198 -14.66 -20.46 6.66
C LEU A 198 -16.08 -20.00 7.08
N GLY A 199 -16.44 -20.19 8.36
CA GLY A 199 -17.72 -19.70 8.89
C GLY A 199 -17.76 -18.18 8.96
N GLU A 200 -16.70 -17.56 9.49
CA GLU A 200 -16.54 -16.11 9.54
C GLU A 200 -16.45 -15.52 8.13
N LEU A 201 -15.66 -16.13 7.24
CA LEU A 201 -15.59 -15.73 5.83
C LEU A 201 -16.96 -15.76 5.15
N SER A 202 -17.72 -16.85 5.32
CA SER A 202 -19.07 -16.94 4.72
C SER A 202 -20.04 -15.91 5.30
N THR A 203 -19.89 -15.57 6.58
CA THR A 203 -20.69 -14.54 7.24
C THR A 203 -20.33 -13.15 6.72
N ALA A 204 -19.03 -12.87 6.59
CA ALA A 204 -18.50 -11.61 6.08
C ALA A 204 -18.94 -11.39 4.63
N LEU A 205 -18.82 -12.38 3.75
CA LEU A 205 -19.30 -12.30 2.35
C LEU A 205 -20.83 -12.14 2.27
N GLY A 206 -21.59 -12.77 3.17
CA GLY A 206 -23.03 -12.56 3.24
C GLY A 206 -23.40 -11.11 3.61
N ALA A 207 -22.67 -10.53 4.56
CA ALA A 207 -22.84 -9.14 4.98
C ALA A 207 -22.33 -8.14 3.91
N GLY A 208 -21.21 -8.45 3.26
CA GLY A 208 -20.63 -7.67 2.17
C GLY A 208 -21.56 -7.59 0.98
N LEU A 209 -22.12 -8.73 0.53
CA LEU A 209 -23.15 -8.75 -0.51
C LEU A 209 -24.35 -7.87 -0.17
N GLN A 210 -24.87 -7.97 1.06
CA GLN A 210 -26.00 -7.14 1.49
C GLN A 210 -25.64 -5.64 1.47
N THR A 211 -24.44 -5.31 1.94
CA THR A 211 -23.92 -3.94 1.97
C THR A 211 -23.74 -3.39 0.56
N GLY A 212 -23.11 -4.15 -0.34
CA GLY A 212 -22.87 -3.73 -1.71
C GLY A 212 -24.16 -3.50 -2.49
N VAL A 213 -25.14 -4.42 -2.37
CA VAL A 213 -26.47 -4.21 -2.99
C VAL A 213 -27.16 -2.97 -2.43
N SER A 214 -27.06 -2.73 -1.12
CA SER A 214 -27.62 -1.53 -0.49
C SER A 214 -26.96 -0.26 -1.02
N ASN A 215 -25.63 -0.22 -1.08
CA ASN A 215 -24.87 0.94 -1.56
C ASN A 215 -25.18 1.23 -3.03
N PHE A 216 -25.17 0.21 -3.89
CA PHE A 216 -25.53 0.34 -5.31
C PHE A 216 -26.87 1.05 -5.53
N PHE A 217 -27.92 0.65 -4.81
CA PHE A 217 -29.22 1.30 -4.93
C PHE A 217 -29.26 2.69 -4.30
N ALA A 218 -28.48 2.93 -3.24
CA ALA A 218 -28.32 4.26 -2.66
C ALA A 218 -27.66 5.22 -3.67
N ASP A 219 -26.65 4.77 -4.41
CA ASP A 219 -25.98 5.57 -5.43
C ASP A 219 -26.91 5.85 -6.61
N LEU A 220 -27.67 4.87 -7.08
CA LEU A 220 -28.67 5.11 -8.13
C LEU A 220 -29.80 6.05 -7.69
N ALA A 221 -30.11 6.10 -6.39
CA ALA A 221 -31.08 7.04 -5.85
C ALA A 221 -30.49 8.45 -5.62
N ASN A 222 -29.16 8.57 -5.59
CA ASN A 222 -28.47 9.84 -5.35
C ASN A 222 -28.39 10.67 -6.65
N PRO A 223 -28.97 11.88 -6.69
CA PRO A 223 -28.87 12.77 -7.85
C PRO A 223 -27.43 13.12 -8.27
N ASP A 224 -26.48 13.10 -7.32
CA ASP A 224 -25.09 13.44 -7.59
C ASP A 224 -24.39 12.41 -8.49
N THR A 225 -24.83 11.14 -8.46
CA THR A 225 -24.33 10.05 -9.32
C THR A 225 -24.45 10.36 -10.82
N TYR A 226 -25.43 11.19 -11.19
CA TYR A 226 -25.69 11.54 -12.58
C TYR A 226 -24.93 12.79 -13.06
N LYS A 227 -24.12 13.41 -12.18
CA LYS A 227 -23.23 14.51 -12.56
C LYS A 227 -21.97 13.93 -13.19
N ILE A 228 -21.69 14.32 -14.42
CA ILE A 228 -20.46 13.93 -15.10
C ILE A 228 -19.33 14.82 -14.55
N ILE A 229 -18.42 14.19 -13.82
CA ILE A 229 -17.21 14.82 -13.30
C ILE A 229 -16.14 14.80 -14.42
N PRO A 230 -15.38 15.89 -14.63
CA PRO A 230 -14.21 15.86 -15.51
C PRO A 230 -13.26 14.71 -15.14
N LEU A 231 -12.63 14.09 -16.14
CA LEU A 231 -11.80 12.90 -15.92
C LEU A 231 -10.72 13.12 -14.84
N LEU A 232 -10.09 14.28 -14.82
CA LEU A 232 -8.99 14.59 -13.90
C LEU A 232 -9.46 15.01 -12.50
N GLU A 233 -10.74 15.34 -12.36
CA GLU A 233 -11.39 15.54 -11.07
C GLU A 233 -12.00 14.23 -10.54
N ASN A 234 -11.84 13.12 -11.26
CA ASN A 234 -12.30 11.82 -10.79
C ASN A 234 -11.47 11.39 -9.58
N PRO A 235 -12.10 10.97 -8.47
CA PRO A 235 -11.38 10.53 -7.27
C PRO A 235 -10.32 9.44 -7.53
N SER A 236 -10.51 8.60 -8.55
CA SER A 236 -9.51 7.58 -8.91
C SER A 236 -8.28 8.15 -9.64
N LEU A 237 -8.22 9.44 -9.96
CA LEU A 237 -7.08 10.03 -10.68
C LEU A 237 -6.49 11.25 -9.97
N THR A 238 -7.20 11.84 -9.00
CA THR A 238 -6.76 13.07 -8.32
C THR A 238 -5.44 12.87 -7.60
N GLU A 239 -5.30 11.84 -6.78
CA GLU A 239 -4.05 11.58 -6.05
C GLU A 239 -2.89 11.23 -7.00
N ILE A 240 -3.17 10.47 -8.06
CA ILE A 240 -2.17 10.14 -9.08
C ILE A 240 -1.69 11.41 -9.81
N ALA A 241 -2.60 12.35 -10.11
CA ALA A 241 -2.26 13.61 -10.76
C ALA A 241 -1.44 14.51 -9.82
N ASP A 242 -1.83 14.61 -8.55
CA ASP A 242 -1.09 15.37 -7.54
C ASP A 242 0.30 14.79 -7.33
N ALA A 243 0.41 13.47 -7.19
CA ALA A 243 1.68 12.77 -7.09
C ALA A 243 2.55 13.01 -8.33
N GLY A 244 1.99 12.87 -9.53
CA GLY A 244 2.68 13.15 -10.79
C GLY A 244 3.23 14.58 -10.86
N TYR A 245 2.49 15.57 -10.36
CA TYR A 245 2.97 16.95 -10.26
C TYR A 245 4.10 17.09 -9.23
N LEU A 246 3.97 16.47 -8.06
CA LEU A 246 4.95 16.54 -6.98
C LEU A 246 6.30 15.88 -7.34
N TYR A 247 6.27 14.78 -8.10
CA TYR A 247 7.50 14.17 -8.64
C TYR A 247 8.07 14.92 -9.85
N GLY A 248 7.29 15.84 -10.44
CA GLY A 248 7.68 16.58 -11.64
C GLY A 248 7.48 15.82 -12.96
N PHE A 249 6.73 14.73 -12.96
CA PHE A 249 6.28 14.04 -14.19
C PHE A 249 5.15 14.80 -14.89
N LEU A 250 4.39 15.61 -14.15
CA LEU A 250 3.37 16.50 -14.69
C LEU A 250 3.81 17.96 -14.54
N PRO A 251 3.63 18.79 -15.58
CA PRO A 251 4.05 20.19 -15.55
C PRO A 251 3.13 21.10 -14.72
N THR A 252 1.96 20.61 -14.33
CA THR A 252 0.90 21.36 -13.63
C THR A 252 0.04 20.39 -12.81
N PRO A 253 -0.55 20.82 -11.68
CA PRO A 253 -1.53 20.03 -10.93
C PRO A 253 -2.84 19.82 -11.70
N ASP A 254 -3.12 20.66 -12.71
CA ASP A 254 -4.27 20.55 -13.60
C ASP A 254 -3.83 20.14 -15.02
N PRO A 255 -3.36 18.90 -15.26
CA PRO A 255 -2.89 18.49 -16.58
C PRO A 255 -4.06 18.41 -17.58
N THR A 256 -3.78 18.20 -18.86
CA THR A 256 -4.78 17.66 -19.81
C THR A 256 -4.84 16.13 -19.69
N PRO A 257 -5.91 15.45 -20.13
CA PRO A 257 -5.98 13.99 -20.12
C PRO A 257 -4.79 13.30 -20.82
N SER A 258 -4.25 13.90 -21.87
CA SER A 258 -3.05 13.41 -22.56
C SER A 258 -1.78 13.57 -21.73
N GLU A 259 -1.65 14.68 -21.00
CA GLU A 259 -0.51 14.91 -20.11
C GLU A 259 -0.59 13.98 -18.89
N ALA A 260 -1.78 13.78 -18.31
CA ALA A 260 -2.00 12.83 -17.22
C ALA A 260 -1.62 11.40 -17.61
N LEU A 261 -2.06 10.93 -18.79
CA LEU A 261 -1.69 9.61 -19.30
C LEU A 261 -0.18 9.49 -19.52
N GLN A 262 0.45 10.53 -20.06
CA GLN A 262 1.89 10.56 -20.26
C GLN A 262 2.65 10.54 -18.92
N GLY A 263 2.19 11.30 -17.92
CA GLY A 263 2.76 11.30 -16.57
C GLY A 263 2.65 9.93 -15.89
N ILE A 264 1.52 9.23 -16.04
CA ILE A 264 1.37 7.84 -15.56
C ILE A 264 2.39 6.92 -16.26
N ILE A 265 2.53 7.02 -17.58
CA ILE A 265 3.52 6.22 -18.32
C ILE A 265 4.95 6.53 -17.85
N GLU A 266 5.28 7.80 -17.62
CA GLU A 266 6.58 8.23 -17.13
C GLU A 266 6.87 7.76 -15.70
N LEU A 267 5.87 7.78 -14.81
CA LEU A 267 5.95 7.21 -13.47
C LEU A 267 6.30 5.72 -13.55
N PHE A 268 5.57 4.95 -14.35
CA PHE A 268 5.86 3.53 -14.58
C PHE A 268 7.25 3.29 -15.20
N GLN A 269 7.66 4.11 -16.15
CA GLN A 269 8.99 4.03 -16.77
C GLN A 269 10.10 4.35 -15.78
N ALA A 270 9.91 5.36 -14.92
CA ALA A 270 10.86 5.73 -13.89
C ALA A 270 11.08 4.58 -12.91
N PHE A 271 10.01 3.92 -12.46
CA PHE A 271 10.12 2.78 -11.57
C PHE A 271 10.69 1.53 -12.23
N THR A 272 10.31 1.22 -13.47
CA THR A 272 10.85 0.05 -14.20
C THR A 272 12.29 0.24 -14.68
N ALA A 273 12.78 1.48 -14.78
CA ALA A 273 14.17 1.78 -15.07
C ALA A 273 15.10 1.65 -13.84
N MET A 274 14.55 1.48 -12.64
CA MET A 274 15.28 1.34 -11.38
C MET A 274 15.43 -0.12 -10.90
N THR A 275 14.85 -1.09 -11.62
CA THR A 275 15.02 -2.55 -11.44
C THR A 275 16.02 -3.12 -12.44
#